data_AF-A0A163B6H9-F1
#
_entry.id   AF-A0A163B6H9-F1
#
_cell.length_a   1.000
_cell.length_b   1.000
_cell.length_c   1.000
_cell.angle_alpha   90.00
_cell.angle_beta   90.00
_cell.angle_gamma   90.00
#
_symmetry.space_group_name_H-M   'P 1'
#
loop_
_entity.id
_entity.type
_entity.pdbx_description
1 polymer ?
#
loop_
_entity_poly.entity_id
_entity_poly.type
_entity_poly.pdbx_seq_one_letter_code
_entity_poly.pdbx_strand_id
1 'polypeptide(L)'
;MITNIFRPKQFVLIILITSVWINISEVFRYFVLVMPRVKQFFEYKEGIAEMDWVIFTIWGFWDTLLTALLVLFFWLYANSFGFNLKSVLISSTILWSAVFVIFWIATANMGLSDWNILLITLPLSWLEMVVGTWIVYKLYIKISGKEILEKTMPNV
;
A
#
# COMPACT_ATOMS: atom_id res chain seq x y z
N MET A 1 1.05 19.73 18.19
CA MET A 1 1.43 20.09 16.81
C MET A 1 2.42 19.04 16.34
N ILE A 2 2.04 18.16 15.40
CA ILE A 2 2.99 17.20 14.81
C ILE A 2 4.02 18.03 14.05
N THR A 3 5.30 17.91 14.40
CA THR A 3 6.35 18.73 13.78
C THR A 3 6.53 18.33 12.32
N ASN A 4 6.39 19.29 11.40
CA ASN A 4 6.51 19.13 9.93
C ASN A 4 7.92 18.75 9.42
N ILE A 5 8.83 18.32 10.27
CA ILE A 5 10.22 18.03 9.88
C ILE A 5 10.28 16.59 9.38
N PHE A 6 10.69 16.41 8.12
CA PHE A 6 10.93 15.09 7.55
C PHE A 6 12.09 14.40 8.27
N ARG A 7 11.86 13.19 8.79
CA ARG A 7 12.87 12.40 9.51
C ARG A 7 13.10 11.07 8.78
N PRO A 8 14.23 10.93 8.06
CA PRO A 8 14.47 9.74 7.23
C PRO A 8 14.41 8.42 8.00
N LYS A 9 14.94 8.37 9.23
CA LYS A 9 14.92 7.14 10.06
C LYS A 9 13.50 6.69 10.40
N GLN A 10 12.62 7.64 10.72
CA GLN A 10 11.22 7.35 11.05
C GLN A 10 10.45 6.96 9.80
N PHE A 11 10.70 7.67 8.70
CA PHE A 11 10.11 7.37 7.41
C PHE A 11 10.42 5.93 6.98
N VAL A 12 11.70 5.51 7.03
CA VAL A 12 12.12 4.14 6.72
C VAL A 12 11.48 3.13 7.67
N LEU A 13 11.44 3.39 8.98
CA LEU A 13 10.82 2.49 9.94
C LEU A 13 9.32 2.30 9.66
N ILE A 14 8.60 3.37 9.36
CA ILE A 14 7.18 3.34 9.03
C ILE A 14 6.95 2.55 7.74
N ILE A 15 7.81 2.71 6.72
CA ILE A 15 7.76 1.89 5.50
C ILE A 15 7.88 0.42 5.86
N LEU A 16 8.93 0.01 6.57
CA LEU A 16 9.17 -1.40 6.89
C LEU A 16 8.01 -2.05 7.64
N ILE A 17 7.45 -1.36 8.64
CA ILE A 17 6.30 -1.88 9.40
C ILE A 17 5.05 -1.96 8.52
N THR A 18 4.79 -0.95 7.70
CA THR A 18 3.62 -0.92 6.82
C THR A 18 3.74 -1.95 5.69
N SER A 19 4.96 -2.21 5.22
CA SER A 19 5.22 -3.19 4.15
C SER A 19 4.82 -4.59 4.57
N VAL A 20 4.92 -4.94 5.86
CA VAL A 20 4.43 -6.24 6.36
C VAL A 20 2.95 -6.41 6.06
N TRP A 21 2.13 -5.39 6.33
CA TRP A 21 0.70 -5.44 6.02
C TRP A 21 0.44 -5.52 4.52
N ILE A 22 1.06 -4.63 3.74
CA ILE A 22 0.85 -4.58 2.29
C ILE A 22 1.21 -5.92 1.64
N ASN A 23 2.40 -6.47 1.95
CA ASN A 23 2.84 -7.76 1.39
C ASN A 23 1.91 -8.90 1.81
N ILE A 24 1.54 -9.00 3.10
CA ILE A 24 0.67 -10.10 3.56
C ILE A 24 -0.69 -10.05 2.85
N SER A 25 -1.29 -8.86 2.75
CA SER A 25 -2.59 -8.75 2.11
C SER A 25 -2.53 -8.99 0.61
N GLU A 26 -1.48 -8.48 -0.03
CA GLU A 26 -1.26 -8.64 -1.47
C GLU A 26 -0.99 -10.11 -1.83
N VAL A 27 -0.13 -10.81 -1.09
CA VAL A 27 0.08 -12.27 -1.17
C VAL A 27 -1.24 -13.00 -1.04
N PHE A 28 -2.03 -12.69 -0.01
CA PHE A 28 -3.32 -13.34 0.19
C PHE A 28 -4.27 -13.09 -1.00
N ARG A 29 -4.48 -11.82 -1.40
CA ARG A 29 -5.36 -11.45 -2.52
C ARG A 29 -4.88 -12.10 -3.82
N TYR A 30 -3.58 -12.13 -4.08
CA TYR A 30 -3.03 -12.70 -5.30
C TYR A 30 -3.27 -14.21 -5.37
N PHE A 31 -2.81 -14.98 -4.38
CA PHE A 31 -2.88 -16.44 -4.42
C PHE A 31 -4.31 -16.97 -4.28
N VAL A 32 -5.13 -16.34 -3.45
CA VAL A 32 -6.48 -16.84 -3.17
C VAL A 32 -7.48 -16.38 -4.23
N LEU A 33 -7.31 -15.19 -4.79
CA LEU A 33 -8.35 -14.58 -5.64
C LEU A 33 -7.89 -14.32 -7.07
N VAL A 34 -6.73 -13.69 -7.26
CA VAL A 34 -6.29 -13.24 -8.60
C VAL A 34 -5.77 -14.40 -9.43
N MET A 35 -4.75 -15.10 -8.93
CA MET A 35 -4.03 -16.15 -9.65
C MET A 35 -4.96 -17.27 -10.17
N PRO A 36 -5.92 -17.81 -9.37
CA PRO A 36 -6.82 -18.84 -9.88
C PRO A 36 -7.69 -18.34 -11.05
N ARG A 37 -8.17 -17.10 -10.97
CA ARG A 37 -9.03 -16.50 -12.00
C ARG A 37 -8.26 -16.14 -13.26
N VAL A 38 -7.04 -15.61 -13.13
CA VAL A 38 -6.17 -15.33 -14.28
C VAL A 38 -5.78 -16.62 -14.98
N LYS A 39 -5.41 -17.67 -14.24
CA LYS A 39 -5.13 -18.99 -14.84
C LYS A 39 -6.35 -19.55 -15.55
N GLN A 40 -7.53 -19.47 -14.94
CA GLN A 40 -8.77 -19.92 -15.58
C GLN A 40 -9.09 -19.12 -16.86
N PHE A 41 -8.90 -17.80 -16.85
CA PHE A 41 -9.13 -16.93 -18.01
C PHE A 41 -8.26 -17.31 -19.21
N PHE A 42 -7.02 -17.74 -18.96
CA PHE A 42 -6.08 -18.20 -19.99
C PHE A 42 -6.07 -19.73 -20.17
N GLU A 43 -7.12 -20.43 -19.73
CA GLU A 43 -7.24 -21.89 -19.87
C GLU A 43 -6.04 -22.68 -19.32
N TYR A 44 -5.43 -22.18 -18.24
CA TYR A 44 -4.26 -22.76 -17.57
C TYR A 44 -3.03 -22.92 -18.46
N LYS A 45 -2.90 -22.07 -19.48
CA LYS A 45 -1.72 -22.03 -20.35
C LYS A 45 -0.42 -21.83 -19.54
N GLU A 46 0.62 -22.60 -19.88
CA GLU A 46 1.95 -22.46 -19.30
C GLU A 46 2.52 -21.05 -19.53
N GLY A 47 3.32 -20.55 -18.58
CA GLY A 47 3.85 -19.18 -18.58
C GLY A 47 2.89 -18.12 -18.02
N ILE A 48 1.64 -18.46 -17.69
CA ILE A 48 0.65 -17.50 -17.19
C ILE A 48 0.51 -17.58 -15.66
N ALA A 49 0.70 -16.42 -15.02
CA ALA A 49 0.62 -16.29 -13.55
C ALA A 49 1.50 -17.32 -12.83
N GLU A 50 2.69 -17.58 -13.38
CA GLU A 50 3.72 -18.38 -12.73
C GLU A 50 4.31 -17.60 -11.55
N MET A 51 4.78 -18.35 -10.56
CA MET A 51 5.36 -17.78 -9.36
C MET A 51 6.61 -18.56 -9.01
N ASP A 52 7.70 -18.21 -9.67
CA ASP A 52 9.05 -18.64 -9.29
C ASP A 52 9.69 -17.64 -8.31
N TRP A 53 10.89 -17.97 -7.84
CA TRP A 53 11.63 -17.13 -6.90
C TRP A 53 12.01 -15.76 -7.47
N VAL A 54 12.22 -15.64 -8.77
CA VAL A 54 12.60 -14.39 -9.44
C VAL A 54 11.39 -13.46 -9.52
N ILE A 55 10.26 -13.96 -10.01
CA ILE A 55 8.98 -13.23 -10.08
C ILE A 55 8.57 -12.79 -8.68
N PHE A 56 8.64 -13.69 -7.70
CA PHE A 56 8.28 -13.38 -6.32
C PHE A 56 9.18 -12.28 -5.72
N THR A 57 10.49 -12.30 -6.02
CA THR A 57 11.43 -11.27 -5.54
C THR A 57 11.17 -9.91 -6.18
N ILE A 58 10.97 -9.87 -7.50
CA ILE A 58 10.63 -8.63 -8.23
C ILE A 58 9.33 -8.06 -7.68
N TRP A 59 8.35 -8.92 -7.40
CA TRP A 59 7.07 -8.52 -6.85
C TRP A 59 7.21 -7.94 -5.43
N GLY A 60 7.98 -8.57 -4.54
CA GLY A 60 8.27 -8.00 -3.22
C GLY A 60 8.96 -6.63 -3.27
N PHE A 61 9.78 -6.39 -4.30
CA PHE A 61 10.34 -5.05 -4.54
C PHE A 61 9.26 -4.04 -4.95
N TRP A 62 8.33 -4.43 -5.83
CA TRP A 62 7.18 -3.60 -6.21
C TRP A 62 6.30 -3.26 -5.00
N ASP A 63 6.00 -4.21 -4.12
CA ASP A 63 5.20 -3.98 -2.91
C ASP A 63 5.89 -3.03 -1.94
N THR A 64 7.22 -3.15 -1.83
CA THR A 64 8.03 -2.25 -1.00
C THR A 64 8.01 -0.83 -1.56
N LEU A 65 8.13 -0.68 -2.89
CA LEU A 65 8.04 0.61 -3.56
C LEU A 65 6.64 1.23 -3.40
N LEU A 66 5.59 0.43 -3.58
CA LEU A 66 4.20 0.85 -3.36
C LEU A 66 4.01 1.35 -1.93
N THR A 67 4.54 0.65 -0.94
CA THR A 67 4.50 1.07 0.45
C THR A 67 5.25 2.38 0.66
N ALA A 68 6.44 2.53 0.09
CA ALA A 68 7.21 3.77 0.19
C ALA A 68 6.44 4.98 -0.38
N LEU A 69 5.77 4.79 -1.52
CA LEU A 69 4.89 5.79 -2.11
C LEU A 69 3.68 6.08 -1.22
N LEU A 70 3.06 5.06 -0.63
CA LEU A 70 1.94 5.20 0.31
C LEU A 70 2.31 6.08 1.50
N VAL A 71 3.44 5.79 2.14
CA VAL A 71 3.94 6.56 3.30
C VAL A 71 4.25 8.00 2.89
N LEU A 72 4.96 8.18 1.77
CA LEU A 72 5.34 9.51 1.26
C LEU A 72 4.12 10.35 0.92
N PHE A 73 3.18 9.77 0.18
CA PHE A 73 2.02 10.48 -0.32
C PHE A 73 1.07 10.87 0.82
N PHE A 74 0.86 9.97 1.78
CA PHE A 74 0.14 10.31 3.00
C PHE A 74 0.83 11.42 3.79
N TRP A 75 2.16 11.37 3.96
CA TRP A 75 2.91 12.40 4.68
C TRP A 75 2.79 13.78 4.00
N LEU A 76 2.96 13.85 2.67
CA LEU A 76 2.79 15.09 1.89
C LEU A 76 1.37 15.66 2.02
N TYR A 77 0.37 14.79 1.89
CA TYR A 77 -1.03 15.18 2.00
C TYR A 77 -1.36 15.67 3.42
N ALA A 78 -0.94 14.93 4.44
CA ALA A 78 -1.20 15.27 5.84
C ALA A 78 -0.47 16.54 6.29
N ASN A 79 0.70 16.87 5.72
CA ASN A 79 1.37 18.13 5.96
C ASN A 79 0.60 19.33 5.39
N SER A 80 -0.10 19.14 4.27
CA SER A 80 -0.82 20.20 3.58
C SER A 80 -2.25 20.39 4.11
N PHE A 81 -2.93 19.30 4.45
CA PHE A 81 -4.36 19.27 4.81
C PHE A 81 -4.64 18.81 6.25
N GLY A 82 -3.58 18.57 7.02
CA GLY A 82 -3.65 18.16 8.42
C GLY A 82 -3.62 16.65 8.63
N PHE A 83 -3.24 16.28 9.86
CA PHE A 83 -3.03 14.89 10.25
C PHE A 83 -4.31 14.28 10.86
N ASN A 84 -5.22 13.78 10.01
CA ASN A 84 -6.53 13.27 10.42
C ASN A 84 -6.99 12.08 9.55
N LEU A 85 -8.12 11.46 9.91
CA LEU A 85 -8.67 10.30 9.18
C LEU A 85 -9.13 10.63 7.76
N LYS A 86 -9.50 11.89 7.44
CA LYS A 86 -9.82 12.27 6.06
C LYS A 86 -8.58 12.21 5.18
N SER A 87 -7.42 12.62 5.70
CA SER A 87 -6.14 12.49 5.02
C SER A 87 -5.79 11.04 4.72
N VAL A 88 -6.12 10.10 5.61
CA VAL A 88 -5.97 8.66 5.36
C VAL A 88 -6.77 8.23 4.13
N LEU A 89 -8.08 8.53 4.11
CA LEU A 89 -8.96 8.10 3.03
C LEU A 89 -8.61 8.76 1.69
N ILE A 90 -8.33 10.07 1.67
CA ILE A 90 -8.09 10.78 0.42
C ILE A 90 -6.74 10.39 -0.19
N SER A 91 -5.67 10.38 0.61
CA SER A 91 -4.33 10.04 0.10
C SER A 91 -4.25 8.58 -0.40
N SER A 92 -4.83 7.63 0.34
CA SER A 92 -4.91 6.23 -0.09
C SER A 92 -5.74 6.07 -1.36
N THR A 93 -6.88 6.75 -1.48
CA THR A 93 -7.75 6.67 -2.67
C THR A 93 -7.07 7.25 -3.90
N ILE A 94 -6.38 8.38 -3.78
CA ILE A 94 -5.64 8.97 -4.90
C ILE A 94 -4.53 8.03 -5.36
N LEU A 95 -3.70 7.53 -4.44
CA LEU A 95 -2.62 6.62 -4.81
C LEU A 95 -3.14 5.29 -5.37
N TRP A 96 -4.20 4.73 -4.77
CA TRP A 96 -4.89 3.56 -5.28
C TRP A 96 -5.39 3.77 -6.71
N SER A 97 -5.97 4.92 -7.01
CA SER A 97 -6.44 5.22 -8.37
C SER A 97 -5.27 5.33 -9.36
N ALA A 98 -4.18 5.97 -8.96
CA ALA A 98 -3.00 6.14 -9.80
C ALA A 98 -2.26 4.83 -10.10
N VAL A 99 -2.29 3.87 -9.17
CA VAL A 99 -1.60 2.58 -9.33
C VAL A 99 -2.56 1.51 -9.81
N PHE A 100 -3.56 1.15 -8.99
CA PHE A 100 -4.39 -0.04 -9.23
C PHE A 100 -5.46 0.19 -10.29
N VAL A 101 -6.18 1.31 -10.25
CA VAL A 101 -7.24 1.57 -11.25
C VAL A 101 -6.65 1.66 -12.64
N ILE A 102 -5.57 2.44 -12.82
CA ILE A 102 -4.87 2.53 -14.10
C ILE A 102 -4.34 1.15 -14.54
N PHE A 103 -3.60 0.45 -13.67
CA PHE A 103 -3.03 -0.86 -13.99
C PHE A 103 -4.08 -1.87 -14.44
N TRP A 104 -5.16 -2.03 -13.66
CA TRP A 104 -6.15 -3.05 -13.94
C TRP A 104 -7.02 -2.71 -15.14
N ILE A 105 -7.45 -1.45 -15.30
CA ILE A 105 -8.22 -1.03 -16.48
C ILE A 105 -7.39 -1.21 -17.74
N ALA A 106 -6.11 -0.81 -17.73
CA ALA A 106 -5.22 -1.00 -18.87
C ALA A 106 -5.06 -2.49 -19.20
N THR A 107 -4.85 -3.33 -18.19
CA THR A 107 -4.70 -4.78 -18.36
C THR A 107 -5.95 -5.42 -18.95
N ALA A 108 -7.14 -5.09 -18.45
CA ALA A 108 -8.40 -5.58 -19.01
C ALA A 108 -8.65 -5.07 -20.44
N ASN A 109 -8.33 -3.80 -20.70
CA ASN A 109 -8.46 -3.19 -22.02
C ASN A 109 -7.52 -3.82 -23.06
N MET A 110 -6.34 -4.31 -22.64
CA MET A 110 -5.41 -5.04 -23.51
C MET A 110 -5.77 -6.52 -23.69
N GLY A 111 -6.88 -6.99 -23.12
CA GLY A 111 -7.27 -8.40 -23.16
C GLY A 111 -6.39 -9.30 -22.29
N LEU A 112 -5.67 -8.73 -21.32
CA LEU A 112 -4.77 -9.45 -20.41
C LEU A 112 -5.44 -9.81 -19.07
N SER A 113 -6.71 -9.43 -18.89
CA SER A 113 -7.53 -9.80 -17.74
C SER A 113 -9.01 -9.70 -18.06
N ASP A 114 -9.84 -10.45 -17.34
CA ASP A 114 -11.29 -10.33 -17.37
C ASP A 114 -11.75 -9.11 -16.56
N TRP A 115 -12.65 -8.30 -17.13
CA TRP A 115 -13.33 -7.20 -16.45
C TRP A 115 -14.04 -7.63 -15.16
N ASN A 116 -14.49 -8.88 -15.05
CA ASN A 116 -15.11 -9.40 -13.83
C ASN A 116 -14.11 -9.51 -12.67
N ILE A 117 -12.82 -9.74 -12.95
CA ILE A 117 -11.78 -9.80 -11.92
C ILE A 117 -11.65 -8.43 -11.22
N LEU A 118 -11.80 -7.33 -11.98
CA LEU A 118 -11.67 -5.96 -11.48
C LEU A 118 -12.69 -5.64 -10.38
N LEU A 119 -13.90 -6.18 -10.48
CA LEU A 119 -14.96 -5.98 -9.48
C LEU A 119 -14.58 -6.49 -8.10
N ILE A 120 -13.59 -7.39 -8.02
CA ILE A 120 -13.08 -7.97 -6.78
C ILE A 120 -11.72 -7.34 -6.42
N THR A 121 -10.80 -7.23 -7.38
CA THR A 121 -9.44 -6.77 -7.12
C THR A 121 -9.36 -5.30 -6.77
N LEU A 122 -10.16 -4.45 -7.41
CA LEU A 122 -10.15 -3.01 -7.16
C LEU A 122 -10.66 -2.65 -5.76
N PRO A 123 -11.82 -3.15 -5.28
CA PRO A 123 -12.27 -2.86 -3.92
C PRO A 123 -11.33 -3.43 -2.84
N LEU A 124 -10.78 -4.62 -3.04
CA LEU A 124 -9.86 -5.23 -2.07
C LEU A 124 -8.54 -4.45 -2.00
N SER A 125 -7.94 -4.13 -3.15
CA SER A 125 -6.72 -3.30 -3.16
C SER A 125 -6.96 -1.89 -2.61
N TRP A 126 -8.16 -1.34 -2.76
CA TRP A 126 -8.51 -0.08 -2.10
C TRP A 126 -8.50 -0.22 -0.57
N LEU A 127 -9.14 -1.27 -0.05
CA LEU A 127 -9.17 -1.55 1.38
C LEU A 127 -7.75 -1.77 1.94
N GLU A 128 -6.91 -2.49 1.20
CA GLU A 128 -5.48 -2.71 1.52
C GLU A 128 -4.74 -1.40 1.71
N MET A 129 -4.91 -0.47 0.75
CA MET A 129 -4.27 0.84 0.75
C MET A 129 -4.79 1.74 1.87
N VAL A 130 -6.09 1.70 2.15
CA VAL A 130 -6.70 2.45 3.27
C VAL A 130 -6.17 1.94 4.61
N VAL A 131 -6.14 0.62 4.83
CA VAL A 131 -5.62 0.03 6.08
C VAL A 131 -4.13 0.29 6.22
N GLY A 132 -3.35 0.14 5.14
CA GLY A 132 -1.93 0.48 5.12
C GLY A 132 -1.69 1.94 5.51
N THR A 133 -2.44 2.87 4.93
CA THR A 133 -2.35 4.29 5.25
C THR A 133 -2.79 4.60 6.68
N TRP A 134 -3.78 3.86 7.20
CA TRP A 134 -4.19 3.98 8.59
C TRP A 134 -3.09 3.52 9.56
N ILE A 135 -2.36 2.45 9.24
CA ILE A 135 -1.16 2.02 10.00
C ILE A 135 -0.13 3.14 10.02
N VAL A 136 0.17 3.74 8.86
CA VAL A 136 1.07 4.89 8.73
C VAL A 136 0.63 6.04 9.65
N TYR A 137 -0.65 6.41 9.58
CA TYR A 137 -1.24 7.44 10.44
C TYR A 137 -1.04 7.15 11.93
N LYS A 138 -1.32 5.92 12.37
CA LYS A 138 -1.16 5.52 13.78
C LYS A 138 0.31 5.55 14.23
N LEU A 139 1.23 5.12 13.38
CA LEU A 139 2.66 5.11 13.69
C LEU A 139 3.21 6.53 13.86
N TYR A 140 2.86 7.45 12.95
CA TYR A 140 3.26 8.85 13.07
C TYR A 140 2.72 9.54 14.33
N ILE A 141 1.45 9.29 14.71
CA ILE A 141 0.90 9.80 15.98
C ILE A 141 1.68 9.27 17.17
N LYS A 142 1.96 7.96 17.20
CA LYS A 142 2.69 7.33 18.30
C LYS A 142 4.11 7.87 18.44
N ILE A 143 4.83 8.01 17.33
CA ILE A 143 6.20 8.53 17.30
C ILE A 143 6.21 10.01 17.73
N SER A 144 5.31 10.82 17.18
CA SER A 144 5.22 12.25 17.52
C SER A 144 4.85 12.47 18.99
N GLY A 145 3.96 11.64 19.56
CA GLY A 145 3.60 11.68 20.97
C GLY A 145 4.78 11.36 21.89
N LYS A 146 5.58 10.33 21.53
CA LYS A 146 6.78 9.94 22.29
C LYS A 146 7.82 11.07 22.33
N GLU A 147 8.03 11.75 21.21
CA GLU A 147 8.98 12.88 21.15
C GLU A 147 8.55 14.08 21.99
N ILE A 148 7.26 14.36 22.06
CA ILE A 148 6.73 15.44 22.91
C ILE A 148 7.00 15.10 24.38
N LEU A 149 6.79 13.85 24.78
CA LEU A 149 7.08 13.40 26.15
C LEU A 149 8.58 13.49 26.47
N GLU A 150 9.45 13.00 25.58
CA GLU A 150 10.91 13.06 25.77
C GLU A 150 11.43 14.52 25.84
N LYS A 151 10.83 15.44 25.08
CA LYS A 151 11.19 16.87 25.15
C LYS A 151 10.65 17.60 26.38
N THR A 152 9.52 17.16 26.93
CA THR A 152 8.87 17.84 28.07
C THR A 152 9.27 17.26 29.42
N MET A 153 9.74 16.01 29.45
CA MET A 153 10.19 15.31 30.65
C MET A 153 11.49 14.53 30.38
N PRO A 154 12.63 15.21 30.16
CA PRO A 154 13.87 14.56 29.75
C PRO A 154 14.53 13.66 30.83
N ASN A 155 14.04 13.66 32.08
CA ASN A 155 14.66 12.99 33.23
C ASN A 155 13.67 12.24 34.13
N VAL A 156 12.61 11.63 33.57
CA VAL A 156 11.76 10.65 34.26
C VAL A 156 11.85 9.30 33.55
#